data_AF-X1B9T1-F1
#
_entry.id   AF-X1B9T1-F1
#
_cell.length_a   1.000
_cell.length_b   1.000
_cell.length_c   1.000
_cell.angle_alpha   90.00
_cell.angle_beta   90.00
_cell.angle_gamma   90.00
#
_symmetry.space_group_name_H-M   'P 1'
#
loop_
_entity.id
_entity.type
_entity.pdbx_description
1 polymer ?
#
loop_
_entity_poly.entity_id
_entity_poly.type
_entity_poly.pdbx_seq_one_letter_code
_entity_poly.pdbx_strand_id
1 'polypeptide(L)'
;GFDAFLEKQQYGGIAKSGLSVSDVVGKWVHYKTKIQNDWKSASIKRNTPTLEKLVILLDDPEARTVSPKVMRDQFIERRYALPQGLKKKSELRAGMKDALDIHGNAVLDENGNPVQVVVYKSSNEIIELCSKKGWSTDSRDTIGRENGLIKQFLQWAEGQGHMQAGLDKVLRDYTRYSRKSNRTIFTPEDLKAFFESEYYQNGDLMTEPHKHWIPLICLTTGARSGEVAQLRVSDIQAFEAADSEPIFSFSFIADEDTDQTSKTDSSRRIT
;
A
#
# COMPACT_ATOMS: atom_id res chain seq x y z
N GLY A 1 18.78 -11.90 36.64
CA GLY A 1 18.49 -10.54 37.14
C GLY A 1 18.29 -9.61 35.96
N PHE A 2 17.81 -8.39 36.20
CA PHE A 2 17.52 -7.37 35.20
C PHE A 2 18.70 -7.10 34.24
N ASP A 3 19.94 -7.34 34.68
CA ASP A 3 21.16 -7.25 33.84
C ASP A 3 21.23 -8.34 32.74
N ALA A 4 20.75 -9.56 32.98
CA ALA A 4 20.63 -10.62 31.97
C ALA A 4 19.43 -10.42 31.01
N PHE A 5 18.49 -9.53 31.36
CA PHE A 5 17.42 -9.07 30.48
C PHE A 5 17.92 -7.99 29.52
N LEU A 6 18.93 -7.19 29.88
CA LEU A 6 19.53 -6.17 29.02
C LEU A 6 20.62 -6.75 28.09
N GLU A 7 21.44 -7.71 28.54
CA GLU A 7 22.41 -8.41 27.67
C GLU A 7 21.73 -9.28 26.58
N LYS A 8 20.51 -9.79 26.83
CA LYS A 8 19.69 -10.50 25.84
C LYS A 8 18.95 -9.58 24.86
N GLN A 9 18.91 -8.27 25.13
CA GLN A 9 18.34 -7.26 24.24
C GLN A 9 19.40 -6.76 23.25
N GLN A 10 20.10 -7.70 22.61
CA GLN A 10 20.68 -7.42 21.31
C GLN A 10 19.51 -7.13 20.36
N TYR A 11 19.13 -5.87 20.24
CA TYR A 11 18.30 -5.38 19.14
C TYR A 11 19.08 -5.40 17.81
N GLY A 12 19.87 -6.46 17.61
CA GLY A 12 20.57 -6.74 16.37
C GLY A 12 19.55 -7.24 15.36
N GLY A 13 19.23 -6.39 14.38
CA GLY A 13 18.51 -6.83 13.20
C GLY A 13 19.11 -8.12 12.64
N ILE A 14 18.23 -9.04 12.27
CA ILE A 14 18.53 -10.31 11.59
C ILE A 14 19.47 -11.30 12.33
N ALA A 15 19.53 -11.24 13.67
CA ALA A 15 20.46 -12.06 14.44
C ALA A 15 20.08 -13.56 14.59
N LYS A 16 18.89 -14.02 14.17
CA LYS A 16 18.58 -15.47 14.24
C LYS A 16 19.05 -16.29 13.04
N SER A 17 19.28 -15.67 11.87
CA SER A 17 19.67 -16.39 10.66
C SER A 17 20.97 -15.89 9.99
N GLY A 18 21.54 -14.76 10.42
CA GLY A 18 22.77 -14.20 9.83
C GLY A 18 22.62 -13.55 8.46
N LEU A 19 21.38 -13.30 8.02
CA LEU A 19 21.06 -12.69 6.71
C LEU A 19 21.01 -11.15 6.82
N SER A 20 21.07 -10.40 5.72
CA SER A 20 20.81 -8.95 5.72
C SER A 20 19.30 -8.66 5.65
N VAL A 21 18.79 -7.47 6.04
CA VAL A 21 17.35 -7.16 5.86
C VAL A 21 16.98 -7.22 4.37
N SER A 22 17.86 -6.73 3.50
CA SER A 22 17.70 -6.83 2.04
C SER A 22 17.45 -8.28 1.59
N ASP A 23 18.18 -9.24 2.15
CA ASP A 23 18.04 -10.65 1.79
C ASP A 23 16.70 -11.22 2.30
N VAL A 24 16.28 -10.85 3.52
CA VAL A 24 14.97 -11.23 4.08
C VAL A 24 13.81 -10.62 3.27
N VAL A 25 13.98 -9.39 2.77
CA VAL A 25 13.03 -8.76 1.84
C VAL A 25 12.97 -9.52 0.53
N GLY A 26 14.12 -9.93 -0.03
CA GLY A 26 14.20 -10.78 -1.21
C GLY A 26 13.41 -12.09 -1.04
N LYS A 27 13.61 -12.78 0.10
CA LYS A 27 12.85 -13.98 0.47
C LYS A 27 11.35 -13.72 0.52
N TRP A 28 10.94 -12.61 1.12
CA TRP A 28 9.52 -12.27 1.23
C TRP A 28 8.88 -11.99 -0.12
N VAL A 29 9.58 -11.27 -1.01
CA VAL A 29 9.12 -11.05 -2.39
C VAL A 29 9.00 -12.37 -3.14
N HIS A 30 9.97 -13.28 -3.01
CA HIS A 30 9.89 -14.62 -3.59
C HIS A 30 8.68 -15.39 -3.04
N TYR A 31 8.49 -15.39 -1.72
CA TYR A 31 7.33 -16.01 -1.07
C TYR A 31 6.00 -15.47 -1.63
N LYS A 32 5.86 -14.15 -1.76
CA LYS A 32 4.65 -13.51 -2.30
C LYS A 32 4.41 -13.82 -3.79
N THR A 33 5.47 -13.86 -4.58
CA THR A 33 5.36 -14.03 -6.04
C THR A 33 5.26 -15.48 -6.50
N LYS A 34 5.96 -16.40 -5.83
CA LYS A 34 6.09 -17.81 -6.25
C LYS A 34 5.32 -18.77 -5.36
N ILE A 35 5.27 -18.53 -4.05
CA ILE A 35 4.62 -19.45 -3.11
C ILE A 35 3.15 -19.08 -2.92
N GLN A 36 2.85 -17.83 -2.54
CA GLN A 36 1.48 -17.35 -2.42
C GLN A 36 0.86 -16.95 -3.76
N ASN A 37 1.69 -16.64 -4.76
CA ASN A 37 1.26 -16.22 -6.10
C ASN A 37 0.28 -15.02 -6.10
N ASP A 38 0.31 -14.20 -5.05
CA ASP A 38 -0.58 -13.04 -4.86
C ASP A 38 0.06 -11.73 -5.38
N TRP A 39 1.38 -11.69 -5.55
CA TRP A 39 2.08 -10.55 -6.11
C TRP A 39 2.43 -10.76 -7.59
N LYS A 40 1.76 -9.99 -8.45
CA LYS A 40 2.13 -9.82 -9.86
C LYS A 40 3.06 -8.62 -10.04
N SER A 41 3.55 -8.41 -11.27
CA SER A 41 4.49 -7.33 -11.62
C SER A 41 4.04 -5.94 -11.16
N ALA A 42 2.74 -5.64 -11.22
CA ALA A 42 2.20 -4.38 -10.73
C ALA A 42 2.31 -4.22 -9.20
N SER A 43 2.02 -5.30 -8.44
CA SER A 43 2.16 -5.31 -6.99
C SER A 43 3.61 -5.15 -6.56
N ILE A 44 4.54 -5.84 -7.23
CA ILE A 44 5.97 -5.70 -6.98
C ILE A 44 6.37 -4.24 -7.16
N LYS A 45 6.11 -3.64 -8.34
CA LYS A 45 6.45 -2.25 -8.64
C LYS A 45 5.89 -1.26 -7.61
N ARG A 46 4.66 -1.47 -7.15
CA ARG A 46 3.99 -0.64 -6.14
C ARG A 46 4.60 -0.78 -4.75
N ASN A 47 5.02 -1.98 -4.37
CA ASN A 47 5.49 -2.30 -3.01
C ASN A 47 7.01 -2.10 -2.85
N THR A 48 7.78 -2.17 -3.95
CA THR A 48 9.24 -2.02 -3.92
C THR A 48 9.72 -0.74 -3.22
N PRO A 49 9.14 0.45 -3.45
CA PRO A 49 9.63 1.66 -2.78
C PRO A 49 9.56 1.59 -1.25
N THR A 50 8.47 1.02 -0.71
CA THR A 50 8.33 0.81 0.74
C THR A 50 9.36 -0.18 1.26
N LEU A 51 9.60 -1.27 0.52
CA LEU A 51 10.59 -2.28 0.88
C LEU A 51 12.02 -1.72 0.89
N GLU A 52 12.37 -0.87 -0.08
CA GLU A 52 13.67 -0.19 -0.11
C GLU A 52 13.85 0.74 1.09
N LYS A 53 12.82 1.49 1.47
CA LYS A 53 12.82 2.31 2.68
C LYS A 53 13.00 1.47 3.94
N LEU A 54 12.33 0.32 4.02
CA LEU A 54 12.51 -0.63 5.11
C LEU A 54 13.95 -1.13 5.20
N VAL A 55 14.57 -1.49 4.06
CA VAL A 55 15.98 -1.90 4.02
C VAL A 55 16.86 -0.77 4.54
N ILE A 56 16.71 0.46 4.03
CA ILE A 56 17.48 1.63 4.48
C ILE A 56 17.36 1.85 5.99
N LEU A 57 16.14 1.78 6.54
CA LEU A 57 15.88 2.07 7.95
C LEU A 57 16.31 0.94 8.88
N LEU A 58 16.07 -0.31 8.47
CA LEU A 58 16.34 -1.46 9.31
C LEU A 58 17.78 -1.94 9.20
N ASP A 59 18.47 -1.78 8.07
CA ASP A 59 19.91 -2.08 7.94
C ASP A 59 20.81 -0.99 8.57
N ASP A 60 20.25 0.15 8.99
CA ASP A 60 20.99 1.19 9.70
C ASP A 60 21.37 0.74 11.12
N PRO A 61 22.66 0.58 11.44
CA PRO A 61 23.11 0.14 12.77
C PRO A 61 22.75 1.14 13.88
N GLU A 62 22.64 2.44 13.58
CA GLU A 62 22.34 3.46 14.59
C GLU A 62 20.85 3.47 14.97
N ALA A 63 19.97 2.95 14.11
CA ALA A 63 18.55 2.79 14.43
C ALA A 63 18.30 1.61 15.40
N ARG A 64 19.31 0.76 15.63
CA ARG A 64 19.19 -0.53 16.32
C ARG A 64 19.57 -0.50 17.81
N THR A 65 20.15 0.57 18.34
CA THR A 65 20.87 0.53 19.62
C THR A 65 20.12 1.10 20.83
N VAL A 66 18.82 1.39 20.69
CA VAL A 66 18.05 2.14 21.68
C VAL A 66 16.83 1.37 22.21
N SER A 67 16.27 1.79 23.35
CA SER A 67 15.03 1.20 23.91
C SER A 67 13.89 1.14 22.87
N PRO A 68 12.88 0.24 23.00
CA PRO A 68 11.80 0.09 22.02
C PRO A 68 11.08 1.39 21.67
N LYS A 69 10.87 2.25 22.67
CA LYS A 69 10.22 3.55 22.46
C LYS A 69 11.07 4.45 21.58
N VAL A 70 12.35 4.60 21.92
CA VAL A 70 13.27 5.46 21.17
C VAL A 70 13.51 4.89 19.76
N MET A 71 13.57 3.56 19.61
CA MET A 71 13.66 2.90 18.30
C MET A 71 12.43 3.20 17.45
N ARG A 72 11.23 3.09 18.03
CA ARG A 72 9.99 3.48 17.35
C ARG A 72 10.06 4.94 16.91
N ASP A 73 10.37 5.86 17.83
CA ASP A 73 10.33 7.29 17.57
C ASP A 73 11.34 7.66 16.47
N GLN A 74 12.58 7.16 16.56
CA GLN A 74 13.60 7.33 15.53
C GLN A 74 13.19 6.72 14.19
N PHE A 75 12.62 5.51 14.18
CA PHE A 75 12.16 4.87 12.94
C PHE A 75 11.06 5.70 12.28
N ILE A 76 10.08 6.16 13.06
CA ILE A 76 8.98 7.00 12.58
C ILE A 76 9.53 8.31 12.01
N GLU A 77 10.36 9.04 12.77
CA GLU A 77 10.95 10.31 12.34
C GLU A 77 11.79 10.17 11.08
N ARG A 78 12.72 9.21 11.03
CA ARG A 78 13.58 8.96 9.88
C ARG A 78 12.76 8.59 8.65
N ARG A 79 11.69 7.81 8.81
CA ARG A 79 10.80 7.45 7.71
C ARG A 79 10.11 8.65 7.09
N TYR A 80 9.65 9.61 7.90
CA TYR A 80 9.09 10.87 7.41
C TYR A 80 10.12 11.75 6.68
N ALA A 81 11.40 11.56 6.98
CA ALA A 81 12.50 12.31 6.38
C ALA A 81 13.08 11.66 5.09
N LEU A 82 12.71 10.42 4.74
CA LEU A 82 13.19 9.78 3.52
C LEU A 82 12.52 10.35 2.25
N PRO A 83 13.29 10.58 1.16
CA PRO A 83 12.77 11.20 -0.06
C PRO A 83 11.86 10.26 -0.86
N GLN A 84 11.04 10.86 -1.72
CA GLN A 84 10.31 10.13 -2.77
C GLN A 84 11.24 9.67 -3.89
N GLY A 85 10.89 8.55 -4.53
CA GLY A 85 11.55 8.09 -5.75
C GLY A 85 13.03 7.73 -5.57
N LEU A 86 13.36 6.96 -4.53
CA LEU A 86 14.72 6.53 -4.18
C LEU A 86 15.54 6.06 -5.39
N LYS A 87 14.98 5.18 -6.23
CA LYS A 87 15.65 4.65 -7.43
C LYS A 87 16.15 5.71 -8.41
N LYS A 88 15.46 6.85 -8.50
CA LYS A 88 15.77 7.94 -9.43
C LYS A 88 16.92 8.83 -8.94
N LYS A 89 17.38 8.66 -7.70
CA LYS A 89 18.40 9.49 -7.05
C LYS A 89 19.67 8.66 -6.87
N SER A 90 20.55 8.67 -7.86
CA SER A 90 21.78 7.87 -7.86
C SER A 90 22.72 8.24 -6.71
N GLU A 91 22.65 9.48 -6.21
CA GLU A 91 23.45 10.00 -5.09
C GLU A 91 23.15 9.30 -3.76
N LEU A 92 21.99 8.63 -3.66
CA LEU A 92 21.60 7.84 -2.49
C LEU A 92 22.27 6.46 -2.46
N ARG A 93 22.90 6.03 -3.56
CA ARG A 93 23.53 4.72 -3.68
C ARG A 93 24.92 4.77 -3.05
N ALA A 94 25.20 3.80 -2.18
CA ALA A 94 26.53 3.54 -1.65
C ALA A 94 27.30 2.55 -2.54
N GLY A 95 26.60 1.68 -3.25
CA GLY A 95 27.20 0.70 -4.16
C GLY A 95 26.18 -0.31 -4.68
N MET A 96 26.70 -1.44 -5.15
CA MET A 96 25.93 -2.62 -5.51
C MET A 96 26.51 -3.83 -4.77
N LYS A 97 25.66 -4.81 -4.48
CA LYS A 97 26.09 -6.13 -4.01
C LYS A 97 25.37 -7.21 -4.82
N ASP A 98 25.95 -8.39 -4.84
CA ASP A 98 25.27 -9.58 -5.35
C ASP A 98 24.01 -9.84 -4.52
N ALA A 99 22.90 -10.05 -5.21
CA ALA A 99 21.68 -10.54 -4.59
C ALA A 99 21.94 -11.96 -4.09
N LEU A 100 21.58 -12.24 -2.85
CA LEU A 100 21.72 -13.57 -2.28
C LEU A 100 20.37 -14.28 -2.25
N ASP A 101 20.39 -15.58 -2.55
CA ASP A 101 19.26 -16.46 -2.48
C ASP A 101 18.96 -16.83 -1.02
N ILE A 102 18.01 -17.76 -0.85
CA ILE A 102 17.56 -18.12 0.50
C ILE A 102 18.59 -18.86 1.34
N HIS A 103 19.65 -19.37 0.71
CA HIS A 103 20.74 -20.15 1.26
C HIS A 103 22.05 -19.34 1.33
N GLY A 104 22.04 -18.08 0.91
CA GLY A 104 23.22 -17.22 0.90
C GLY A 104 24.08 -17.35 -0.36
N ASN A 105 23.61 -18.03 -1.40
CA ASN A 105 24.29 -18.12 -2.69
C ASN A 105 23.92 -16.93 -3.58
N ALA A 106 24.79 -16.55 -4.52
CA ALA A 106 24.45 -15.53 -5.50
C ALA A 106 23.24 -15.95 -6.35
N VAL A 107 22.23 -15.08 -6.44
CA VAL A 107 21.13 -15.22 -7.39
C VAL A 107 21.67 -14.92 -8.77
N LEU A 108 21.47 -15.83 -9.72
CA LEU A 108 21.95 -15.68 -11.10
C LEU A 108 20.81 -15.20 -12.02
N ASP A 109 21.16 -14.40 -13.02
CA ASP A 109 20.28 -14.01 -14.11
C ASP A 109 20.15 -15.13 -15.16
N GLU A 110 19.36 -14.90 -16.21
CA GLU A 110 19.15 -15.84 -17.32
C GLU A 110 20.43 -16.22 -18.08
N ASN A 111 21.49 -15.41 -17.95
CA ASN A 111 22.79 -15.61 -18.57
C ASN A 111 23.83 -16.20 -17.59
N GLY A 112 23.43 -16.52 -16.36
CA GLY A 112 24.31 -17.06 -15.33
C GLY A 112 25.16 -16.03 -14.58
N ASN A 113 24.89 -14.72 -14.74
CA ASN A 113 25.61 -13.67 -14.02
C ASN A 113 24.94 -13.34 -12.67
N PRO A 114 25.69 -12.98 -11.62
CA PRO A 114 25.11 -12.53 -10.35
C PRO A 114 24.22 -11.29 -10.52
N VAL A 115 22.97 -11.41 -10.09
CA VAL A 115 22.00 -10.31 -10.05
C VAL A 115 22.48 -9.26 -9.06
N GLN A 116 22.64 -8.02 -9.52
CA GLN A 116 23.09 -6.91 -8.68
C GLN A 116 21.91 -6.20 -8.00
N VAL A 117 22.02 -5.98 -6.70
CA VAL A 117 21.09 -5.16 -5.91
C VAL A 117 21.75 -3.91 -5.37
N VAL A 118 21.00 -2.81 -5.36
CA VAL A 118 21.46 -1.51 -4.88
C VAL A 118 21.70 -1.56 -3.37
N VAL A 119 22.87 -1.12 -2.95
CA VAL A 119 23.16 -0.79 -1.56
C VAL A 119 23.00 0.72 -1.41
N TYR A 120 22.09 1.13 -0.54
CA TYR A 120 21.86 2.52 -0.22
C TYR A 120 22.81 3.00 0.88
N LYS A 121 23.03 4.32 0.93
CA LYS A 121 23.69 5.00 2.05
C LYS A 121 22.91 4.80 3.36
N SER A 122 23.55 5.10 4.49
CA SER A 122 22.88 5.08 5.79
C SER A 122 21.67 6.02 5.83
N SER A 123 20.70 5.76 6.69
CA SER A 123 19.49 6.60 6.73
C SER A 123 19.81 8.05 7.09
N ASN A 124 20.81 8.28 7.96
CA ASN A 124 21.28 9.61 8.31
C ASN A 124 21.91 10.36 7.13
N GLU A 125 22.81 9.72 6.37
CA GLU A 125 23.40 10.34 5.18
C GLU A 125 22.32 10.70 4.16
N ILE A 126 21.32 9.82 3.97
CA ILE A 126 20.21 10.07 3.04
C ILE A 126 19.36 11.24 3.51
N ILE A 127 19.08 11.34 4.81
CA ILE A 127 18.31 12.45 5.39
C ILE A 127 19.08 13.76 5.23
N GLU A 128 20.38 13.78 5.52
CA GLU A 128 21.23 14.96 5.34
C GLU A 128 21.27 15.40 3.87
N LEU A 129 21.40 14.46 2.93
CA LEU A 129 21.32 14.73 1.50
C LEU A 129 19.95 15.26 1.11
N CYS A 130 18.87 14.70 1.66
CA CYS A 130 17.50 15.14 1.40
C CYS A 130 17.30 16.60 1.85
N SER A 131 17.79 16.95 3.04
CA SER A 131 17.77 18.33 3.56
C SER A 131 18.57 19.28 2.68
N LYS A 132 19.78 18.90 2.23
CA LYS A 132 20.62 19.72 1.34
C LYS A 132 20.00 19.93 -0.05
N LYS A 133 19.33 18.91 -0.58
CA LYS A 133 18.78 18.91 -1.95
C LYS A 133 17.35 19.44 -2.04
N GLY A 134 16.64 19.54 -0.92
CA GLY A 134 15.24 19.99 -0.89
C GLY A 134 14.28 19.02 -1.58
N TRP A 135 14.56 17.71 -1.55
CA TRP A 135 13.68 16.72 -2.18
C TRP A 135 12.39 16.54 -1.40
N SER A 136 11.28 16.29 -2.11
CA SER A 136 10.00 15.98 -1.49
C SER A 136 10.02 14.64 -0.76
N THR A 137 9.35 14.58 0.38
CA THR A 137 9.13 13.36 1.18
C THR A 137 7.69 12.86 1.02
N ASP A 138 7.41 11.65 1.50
CA ASP A 138 6.06 11.09 1.43
C ASP A 138 5.09 11.78 2.38
N SER A 139 3.83 11.91 1.92
CA SER A 139 2.75 12.38 2.79
C SER A 139 2.49 11.40 3.94
N ARG A 140 1.93 11.89 5.05
CA ARG A 140 1.44 11.05 6.17
C ARG A 140 0.49 9.96 5.69
N ASP A 141 -0.34 10.26 4.71
CA ASP A 141 -1.28 9.32 4.11
C ASP A 141 -0.57 8.20 3.32
N THR A 142 0.50 8.52 2.61
CA THR A 142 1.33 7.52 1.92
C THR A 142 1.99 6.61 2.94
N ILE A 143 2.65 7.19 3.94
CA ILE A 143 3.33 6.48 5.03
C ILE A 143 2.35 5.58 5.81
N GLY A 144 1.15 6.09 6.11
CA GLY A 144 0.10 5.31 6.77
C GLY A 144 -0.35 4.08 5.96
N ARG A 145 -0.42 4.18 4.61
CA ARG A 145 -0.75 3.03 3.75
C ARG A 145 0.34 1.98 3.78
N GLU A 146 1.61 2.37 3.80
CA GLU A 146 2.70 1.39 3.82
C GLU A 146 2.83 0.63 5.15
N ASN A 147 2.24 1.12 6.25
CA ASN A 147 2.18 0.37 7.52
C ASN A 147 1.54 -1.02 7.36
N GLY A 148 0.55 -1.16 6.46
CA GLY A 148 -0.08 -2.46 6.18
C GLY A 148 0.89 -3.45 5.53
N LEU A 149 1.79 -2.97 4.68
CA LEU A 149 2.83 -3.78 4.04
C LEU A 149 3.93 -4.15 5.04
N ILE A 150 4.44 -3.14 5.78
CA ILE A 150 5.45 -3.31 6.82
C ILE A 150 4.98 -4.32 7.87
N LYS A 151 3.71 -4.22 8.28
CA LYS A 151 3.06 -5.19 9.17
C LYS A 151 3.20 -6.62 8.67
N GLN A 152 2.81 -6.88 7.44
CA GLN A 152 2.82 -8.22 6.87
C GLN A 152 4.24 -8.77 6.73
N PHE A 153 5.17 -7.92 6.29
CA PHE A 153 6.59 -8.28 6.20
C PHE A 153 7.16 -8.68 7.56
N LEU A 154 7.01 -7.83 8.58
CA LEU A 154 7.56 -8.08 9.91
C LEU A 154 6.96 -9.34 10.54
N GLN A 155 5.64 -9.54 10.45
CA GLN A 155 4.99 -10.73 10.97
C GLN A 155 5.44 -12.01 10.26
N TRP A 156 5.60 -11.96 8.94
CA TRP A 156 6.14 -13.09 8.18
C TRP A 156 7.60 -13.36 8.58
N ALA A 157 8.43 -12.34 8.67
CA ALA A 157 9.85 -12.48 9.02
C ALA A 157 10.04 -13.01 10.45
N GLU A 158 9.22 -12.57 11.40
CA GLU A 158 9.17 -13.10 12.77
C GLU A 158 8.74 -14.58 12.77
N GLY A 159 7.69 -14.93 12.02
CA GLY A 159 7.19 -16.31 11.90
C GLY A 159 8.19 -17.28 11.27
N GLN A 160 9.04 -16.80 10.36
CA GLN A 160 10.15 -17.58 9.78
C GLN A 160 11.42 -17.58 10.64
N GLY A 161 11.40 -16.90 11.79
CA GLY A 161 12.57 -16.78 12.66
C GLY A 161 13.68 -15.88 12.12
N HIS A 162 13.43 -15.07 11.09
CA HIS A 162 14.40 -14.13 10.54
C HIS A 162 14.54 -12.85 11.38
N MET A 163 13.52 -12.52 12.19
CA MET A 163 13.51 -11.32 13.03
C MET A 163 13.06 -11.63 14.46
N GLN A 164 13.40 -10.73 15.39
CA GLN A 164 12.94 -10.79 16.77
C GLN A 164 11.43 -10.52 16.85
N ALA A 165 10.74 -11.29 17.69
CA ALA A 165 9.30 -11.16 17.88
C ALA A 165 8.90 -9.77 18.41
N GLY A 166 7.80 -9.23 17.89
CA GLY A 166 7.18 -7.98 18.37
C GLY A 166 7.75 -6.71 17.75
N LEU A 167 8.66 -6.79 16.77
CA LEU A 167 9.14 -5.64 16.01
C LEU A 167 7.99 -4.99 15.24
N ASP A 168 7.04 -5.81 14.79
CA ASP A 168 5.78 -5.40 14.19
C ASP A 168 4.93 -4.48 15.09
N LYS A 169 5.04 -4.62 16.42
CA LYS A 169 4.36 -3.75 17.39
C LYS A 169 5.17 -2.49 17.69
N VAL A 170 6.50 -2.55 17.59
CA VAL A 170 7.38 -1.40 17.85
C VAL A 170 7.33 -0.42 16.68
N LEU A 171 7.55 -0.89 15.45
CA LEU A 171 7.80 -0.04 14.28
C LEU A 171 6.53 0.45 13.56
N ARG A 172 5.35 0.13 14.09
CA ARG A 172 4.10 0.66 13.57
C ARG A 172 3.80 2.01 14.19
N ASP A 173 3.59 2.99 13.33
CA ASP A 173 2.90 4.21 13.68
C ASP A 173 1.41 3.86 13.92
N TYR A 174 1.01 3.80 15.18
CA TYR A 174 -0.37 3.56 15.60
C TYR A 174 -1.25 4.79 15.48
N THR A 175 -0.70 5.95 15.07
CA THR A 175 -1.53 7.09 14.75
C THR A 175 -2.32 6.76 13.48
N ARG A 176 -3.45 6.07 13.66
CA ARG A 176 -4.58 6.16 12.74
C ARG A 176 -4.93 7.63 12.75
N TYR A 177 -4.37 8.38 11.81
CA TYR A 177 -4.91 9.67 11.46
C TYR A 177 -6.33 9.38 10.96
N SER A 178 -7.29 9.52 11.87
CA SER A 178 -8.69 9.62 11.51
C SER A 178 -8.77 10.84 10.63
N ARG A 179 -8.84 10.65 9.31
CA ARG A 179 -9.29 11.71 8.41
C ARG A 179 -10.66 12.13 8.92
N LYS A 180 -10.75 13.25 9.64
CA LYS A 180 -11.95 14.06 9.51
C LYS A 180 -11.98 14.41 8.03
N SER A 181 -12.89 13.75 7.32
CA SER A 181 -13.09 13.99 5.90
C SER A 181 -13.49 15.45 5.75
N ASN A 182 -12.54 16.33 5.43
CA ASN A 182 -12.84 17.71 5.02
C ASN A 182 -13.52 17.76 3.64
N ARG A 183 -14.16 16.65 3.21
CA ARG A 183 -14.97 16.64 2.01
C ARG A 183 -16.21 17.45 2.33
N THR A 184 -16.33 18.59 1.67
CA THR A 184 -17.58 19.34 1.62
C THR A 184 -18.65 18.42 1.07
N ILE A 185 -19.77 18.34 1.79
CA ILE A 185 -20.96 17.61 1.34
C ILE A 185 -21.64 18.52 0.32
N PHE A 186 -22.05 17.96 -0.82
CA PHE A 186 -22.84 18.71 -1.80
C PHE A 186 -24.16 19.14 -1.17
N THR A 187 -24.47 20.43 -1.27
CA THR A 187 -25.79 20.91 -0.87
C THR A 187 -26.83 20.56 -1.94
N PRO A 188 -28.14 20.60 -1.61
CA PRO A 188 -29.19 20.48 -2.61
C PRO A 188 -29.04 21.47 -3.77
N GLU A 189 -28.54 22.68 -3.50
CA GLU A 189 -28.27 23.70 -4.50
C GLU A 189 -27.10 23.32 -5.42
N ASP A 190 -26.02 22.73 -4.88
CA ASP A 190 -24.92 22.21 -5.70
C ASP A 190 -25.40 21.11 -6.65
N LEU A 191 -26.25 20.20 -6.14
CA LEU A 191 -26.82 19.11 -6.94
C LEU A 191 -27.74 19.65 -8.03
N LYS A 192 -28.61 20.61 -7.71
CA LYS A 192 -29.46 21.27 -8.71
C LYS A 192 -28.61 21.95 -9.77
N ALA A 193 -27.62 22.74 -9.37
CA ALA A 193 -26.74 23.44 -10.30
C ALA A 193 -26.02 22.47 -11.26
N PHE A 194 -25.67 21.27 -10.79
CA PHE A 194 -25.05 20.25 -11.63
C PHE A 194 -26.05 19.55 -12.56
N PHE A 195 -27.11 18.95 -12.01
CA PHE A 195 -28.06 18.12 -12.77
C PHE A 195 -29.08 18.91 -13.59
N GLU A 196 -29.33 20.17 -13.24
CA GLU A 196 -30.19 21.10 -14.01
C GLU A 196 -29.38 22.03 -14.93
N SER A 197 -28.06 21.82 -15.04
CA SER A 197 -27.25 22.57 -16.02
C SER A 197 -27.68 22.26 -17.45
N GLU A 198 -27.58 23.25 -18.34
CA GLU A 198 -27.86 23.07 -19.78
C GLU A 198 -27.06 21.89 -20.37
N TYR A 199 -25.80 21.74 -19.95
CA TYR A 199 -24.94 20.62 -20.35
C TYR A 199 -25.51 19.25 -20.01
N TYR A 200 -26.19 19.13 -18.87
CA TYR A 200 -26.79 17.88 -18.44
C TYR A 200 -28.13 17.64 -19.13
N GLN A 201 -28.96 18.68 -19.24
CA GLN A 201 -30.31 18.61 -19.83
C GLN A 201 -30.31 18.43 -21.34
N ASN A 202 -29.38 19.07 -22.05
CA ASN A 202 -29.23 18.92 -23.50
C ASN A 202 -28.63 17.57 -23.90
N GLY A 203 -28.18 16.78 -22.92
CA GLY A 203 -27.57 15.48 -23.17
C GLY A 203 -26.14 15.59 -23.73
N ASP A 204 -25.47 16.73 -23.59
CA ASP A 204 -24.11 16.94 -24.14
C ASP A 204 -23.10 15.94 -23.57
N LEU A 205 -23.33 15.48 -22.34
CA LEU A 205 -22.55 14.43 -21.69
C LEU A 205 -22.76 13.03 -22.29
N MET A 206 -23.77 12.81 -23.15
CA MET A 206 -24.04 11.51 -23.79
C MET A 206 -23.04 11.12 -24.86
N THR A 207 -22.18 12.05 -25.29
CA THR A 207 -20.96 11.71 -26.05
C THR A 207 -20.10 10.68 -25.31
N GLU A 208 -20.15 10.70 -23.98
CA GLU A 208 -19.53 9.71 -23.09
C GLU A 208 -20.57 9.27 -22.05
N PRO A 209 -21.47 8.30 -22.37
CA PRO A 209 -22.65 8.00 -21.56
C PRO A 209 -22.37 7.74 -20.08
N HIS A 210 -21.20 7.20 -19.76
CA HIS A 210 -20.76 6.97 -18.38
C HIS A 210 -20.67 8.27 -17.55
N LYS A 211 -20.36 9.42 -18.16
CA LYS A 211 -20.32 10.74 -17.49
C LYS A 211 -21.72 11.24 -17.14
N HIS A 212 -22.74 10.83 -17.89
CA HIS A 212 -24.12 11.18 -17.61
C HIS A 212 -24.73 10.21 -16.58
N TRP A 213 -24.67 8.90 -16.83
CA TRP A 213 -25.39 7.90 -16.05
C TRP A 213 -24.77 7.59 -14.69
N ILE A 214 -23.44 7.55 -14.57
CA ILE A 214 -22.79 7.18 -13.30
C ILE A 214 -23.15 8.16 -12.17
N PRO A 215 -23.06 9.50 -12.34
CA PRO A 215 -23.46 10.44 -11.29
C PRO A 215 -24.92 10.29 -10.86
N LEU A 216 -25.84 10.07 -11.81
CA LEU A 216 -27.26 9.93 -11.54
C LEU A 216 -27.55 8.69 -10.70
N ILE A 217 -27.02 7.54 -11.11
CA ILE A 217 -27.18 6.28 -10.37
C ILE A 217 -26.50 6.38 -9.00
N CYS A 218 -25.32 7.00 -8.89
CA CYS A 218 -24.67 7.20 -7.59
C CYS A 218 -25.49 8.11 -6.66
N LEU A 219 -26.17 9.13 -7.19
CA LEU A 219 -27.03 10.03 -6.41
C LEU A 219 -28.25 9.31 -5.85
N THR A 220 -28.91 8.47 -6.67
CA THR A 220 -30.17 7.80 -6.27
C THR A 220 -29.95 6.55 -5.43
N THR A 221 -28.84 5.84 -5.64
CA THR A 221 -28.58 4.54 -4.99
C THR A 221 -27.52 4.59 -3.88
N GLY A 222 -26.74 5.69 -3.80
CA GLY A 222 -25.56 5.77 -2.94
C GLY A 222 -24.42 4.82 -3.35
N ALA A 223 -24.48 4.22 -4.54
CA ALA A 223 -23.45 3.31 -5.02
C ALA A 223 -22.12 4.00 -5.31
N ARG A 224 -21.01 3.24 -5.22
CA ARG A 224 -19.70 3.74 -5.63
C ARG A 224 -19.66 3.78 -7.16
N SER A 225 -19.02 4.79 -7.73
CA SER A 225 -18.88 4.91 -9.19
C SER A 225 -18.28 3.66 -9.85
N GLY A 226 -17.35 2.97 -9.18
CA GLY A 226 -16.80 1.71 -9.65
C GLY A 226 -17.77 0.52 -9.60
N GLU A 227 -18.74 0.51 -8.69
CA GLU A 227 -19.83 -0.49 -8.67
C GLU A 227 -20.78 -0.23 -9.85
N VAL A 228 -21.15 1.04 -10.10
CA VAL A 228 -22.01 1.43 -11.22
C VAL A 228 -21.35 1.18 -12.58
N ALA A 229 -20.06 1.46 -12.72
CA ALA A 229 -19.33 1.27 -13.97
C ALA A 229 -19.22 -0.20 -14.42
N GLN A 230 -19.49 -1.15 -13.51
CA GLN A 230 -19.45 -2.58 -13.79
C GLN A 230 -20.85 -3.16 -14.07
N LEU A 231 -21.93 -2.37 -13.95
CA LEU A 231 -23.29 -2.86 -14.19
C LEU A 231 -23.47 -3.32 -15.63
N ARG A 232 -24.13 -4.46 -15.78
CA ARG A 232 -24.61 -5.02 -17.05
C ARG A 232 -26.11 -4.79 -17.17
N VAL A 233 -26.63 -4.92 -18.39
CA VAL A 233 -28.08 -4.82 -18.63
C VAL A 233 -28.85 -5.89 -17.85
N SER A 234 -28.26 -7.08 -17.67
CA SER A 234 -28.80 -8.17 -16.85
C SER A 234 -28.94 -7.84 -15.36
N ASP A 235 -28.24 -6.80 -14.89
CA ASP A 235 -28.26 -6.40 -13.49
C ASP A 235 -29.41 -5.42 -13.19
N ILE A 236 -30.15 -5.01 -14.22
CA ILE A 236 -31.33 -4.16 -14.09
C ILE A 236 -32.54 -5.09 -13.96
N GLN A 237 -33.13 -5.15 -12.78
CA GLN A 237 -34.27 -6.02 -12.48
C GLN A 237 -35.54 -5.19 -12.38
N ALA A 238 -36.57 -5.56 -13.13
CA ALA A 238 -37.91 -4.99 -13.02
C ALA A 238 -38.72 -5.77 -11.98
N PHE A 239 -39.32 -5.05 -11.04
CA PHE A 239 -40.30 -5.59 -10.11
C PHE A 239 -41.69 -5.08 -10.50
N GLU A 240 -42.56 -6.02 -10.82
CA GLU A 240 -43.98 -5.78 -11.02
C GLU A 240 -44.62 -5.48 -9.65
N ALA A 241 -45.15 -4.28 -9.50
CA ALA A 241 -46.06 -3.97 -8.40
C ALA A 241 -47.48 -4.22 -8.88
N ALA A 242 -48.24 -5.04 -8.14
CA ALA A 242 -49.65 -5.25 -8.42
C ALA A 242 -50.34 -3.87 -8.43
N ASP A 243 -50.77 -3.44 -9.62
CA ASP A 243 -51.43 -2.16 -9.90
C ASP A 243 -50.53 -0.92 -10.04
N SER A 244 -49.24 -1.04 -10.38
CA SER A 244 -48.36 0.11 -10.68
C SER A 244 -47.36 -0.16 -11.80
N GLU A 245 -46.79 0.91 -12.37
CA GLU A 245 -45.66 0.83 -13.30
C GLU A 245 -44.48 0.03 -12.71
N PRO A 246 -43.73 -0.72 -13.52
CA PRO A 246 -42.63 -1.55 -13.04
C PRO A 246 -41.54 -0.68 -12.39
N ILE A 247 -41.09 -1.12 -11.22
CA ILE A 247 -39.99 -0.47 -10.51
C ILE A 247 -38.70 -1.17 -10.92
N PHE A 248 -37.78 -0.42 -11.51
CA PHE A 248 -36.45 -0.92 -11.84
C PHE A 248 -35.51 -0.78 -10.65
N SER A 249 -34.74 -1.83 -10.41
CA SER A 249 -33.69 -1.90 -9.39
C SER A 249 -32.35 -2.24 -10.02
N PHE A 250 -31.27 -1.86 -9.34
CA PHE A 250 -29.91 -2.22 -9.71
C PHE A 250 -29.38 -3.30 -8.78
N SER A 251 -28.99 -4.44 -9.37
CA SER A 251 -28.33 -5.54 -8.68
C SER A 251 -26.81 -5.35 -8.70
N PHE A 252 -26.24 -4.92 -7.58
CA PHE A 252 -24.80 -4.80 -7.40
C PHE A 252 -24.22 -6.10 -6.84
N ILE A 253 -24.18 -7.15 -7.65
CA ILE A 253 -23.62 -8.45 -7.25
C ILE A 253 -22.30 -8.67 -8.00
N ALA A 254 -21.26 -9.08 -7.27
CA ALA A 254 -20.02 -9.53 -7.89
C ALA A 254 -20.23 -10.91 -8.51
N ASP A 255 -19.89 -11.03 -9.77
CA ASP A 255 -20.00 -12.24 -10.57
C ASP A 255 -18.66 -12.43 -11.31
N GLU A 256 -18.02 -13.56 -11.04
CA GLU A 256 -16.69 -13.89 -11.55
C GLU A 256 -16.74 -14.28 -13.04
N ASP A 257 -17.87 -14.76 -13.53
CA ASP A 257 -18.08 -15.08 -14.95
C ASP A 257 -18.28 -13.82 -15.80
N THR A 258 -18.55 -12.69 -15.14
CA THR A 258 -18.84 -11.40 -15.77
C THR A 258 -17.76 -10.34 -15.52
N ASP A 259 -16.61 -10.72 -14.96
CA ASP A 259 -15.53 -9.82 -14.53
C ASP A 259 -15.98 -8.74 -13.53
N GLN A 260 -17.14 -8.92 -12.88
CA GLN A 260 -17.68 -7.98 -11.90
C GLN A 260 -17.08 -8.28 -10.52
N THR A 261 -16.39 -7.29 -9.96
CA THR A 261 -15.69 -7.45 -8.68
C THR A 261 -16.29 -6.55 -7.61
N SER A 262 -16.40 -7.11 -6.40
CA SER A 262 -16.75 -6.37 -5.19
C SER A 262 -15.57 -6.32 -4.24
N LYS A 263 -15.33 -5.13 -3.67
CA LYS A 263 -14.25 -4.93 -2.71
C LYS A 263 -14.57 -5.52 -1.33
N THR A 264 -15.85 -5.62 -0.97
CA THR A 264 -16.30 -6.05 0.37
C THR A 264 -17.66 -6.72 0.27
N ASP A 265 -17.95 -7.69 1.13
CA ASP A 265 -19.24 -8.38 1.11
C ASP A 265 -20.44 -7.43 1.31
N SER A 266 -20.28 -6.39 2.14
CA SER A 266 -21.28 -5.32 2.33
C SER A 266 -21.60 -4.48 1.08
N SER A 267 -20.81 -4.60 0.01
CA SER A 267 -21.12 -3.94 -1.26
C SER A 267 -22.17 -4.71 -2.08
N ARG A 268 -22.43 -5.99 -1.77
CA ARG A 268 -23.43 -6.79 -2.47
C ARG A 268 -24.84 -6.40 -2.02
N ARG A 269 -25.67 -5.91 -2.94
CA ARG A 269 -27.05 -5.46 -2.65
C ARG A 269 -27.89 -5.29 -3.91
N ILE A 270 -29.21 -5.27 -3.73
CA ILE A 270 -30.19 -4.82 -4.72
C ILE A 270 -30.78 -3.52 -4.16
N THR A 271 -30.89 -2.49 -5.00
CA THR A 271 -31.37 -1.15 -4.59
C THR A 271 -32.24 -0.49 -5.63
#